data_AF-A0A840CLW5-F1
#
_entry.id   AF-A0A840CLW5-F1
#
_cell.length_a   1.000
_cell.length_b   1.000
_cell.length_c   1.000
_cell.angle_alpha   90.00
_cell.angle_beta   90.00
_cell.angle_gamma   90.00
#
_symmetry.space_group_name_H-M   'P 1'
#
loop_
_entity.id
_entity.type
_entity.pdbx_description
1 polymer ?
#
loop_
_entity_poly.entity_id
_entity_poly.type
_entity_poly.pdbx_seq_one_letter_code
_entity_poly.pdbx_strand_id
1 'polypeptide(L)'
;MSEINLKQEVGQLLAEIDKTHRYSMSRIYNLANNVFGESESPQSCASCLIRKVRELRSWLAKQENVVETEKVPQKKKRKKKEGNI
;
A
#
# COMPACT_ATOMS: atom_id res chain seq x y z
N MET A 1 7.19 16.16 -7.99
CA MET A 1 7.60 14.90 -8.66
C MET A 1 6.66 14.66 -9.83
N SER A 2 7.15 14.18 -10.97
CA SER A 2 6.29 13.74 -12.07
C SER A 2 5.68 12.37 -11.76
N GLU A 3 4.50 12.08 -12.31
CA GLU A 3 3.77 10.81 -12.11
C GLU A 3 4.61 9.57 -12.48
N ILE A 4 5.44 9.69 -13.51
CA ILE A 4 6.37 8.65 -13.98
C ILE A 4 7.40 8.30 -12.89
N ASN A 5 7.99 9.31 -12.24
CA ASN A 5 8.95 9.10 -11.16
C ASN A 5 8.28 8.43 -9.95
N LEU A 6 7.04 8.82 -9.64
CA LEU A 6 6.28 8.24 -8.55
C LEU A 6 6.00 6.74 -8.75
N LYS A 7 5.62 6.35 -9.97
CA LYS A 7 5.40 4.94 -10.33
C LYS A 7 6.67 4.11 -10.14
N GLN A 8 7.80 4.61 -10.62
CA GLN A 8 9.10 3.95 -10.49
C GLN A 8 9.52 3.79 -9.03
N GLU A 9 9.39 4.84 -8.22
CA GLU A 9 9.75 4.80 -6.79
C GLU A 9 8.88 3.80 -6.01
N VAL A 10 7.57 3.76 -6.27
CA VAL A 10 6.67 2.78 -5.67
C VAL A 10 7.04 1.35 -6.10
N GLY A 11 7.33 1.13 -7.39
CA GLY A 11 7.77 -0.17 -7.89
C GLY A 11 9.06 -0.66 -7.25
N GLN A 12 10.07 0.22 -7.11
CA GLN A 12 11.33 -0.08 -6.44
C GLN A 12 11.11 -0.43 -4.96
N LEU A 13 10.32 0.38 -4.24
CA LEU A 13 9.99 0.11 -2.84
C LEU A 13 9.38 -1.28 -2.67
N LEU A 14 8.39 -1.64 -3.49
CA LEU A 14 7.72 -2.93 -3.42
C LEU A 14 8.67 -4.09 -3.73
N ALA A 15 9.53 -3.95 -4.76
CA ALA A 15 10.51 -4.97 -5.11
C ALA A 15 11.56 -5.17 -4.00
N GLU A 16 11.99 -4.10 -3.34
CA GLU A 16 12.89 -4.18 -2.19
C GLU A 16 12.24 -4.87 -0.98
N ILE A 17 10.98 -4.53 -0.68
CA ILE A 17 10.21 -5.17 0.41
C ILE A 17 9.99 -6.65 0.11
N ASP A 18 9.61 -7.01 -1.11
CA ASP A 18 9.39 -8.41 -1.50
C ASP A 18 10.68 -9.24 -1.39
N LYS A 19 11.84 -8.64 -1.66
CA LYS A 19 13.16 -9.29 -1.53
C LYS A 19 13.65 -9.40 -0.08
N THR A 20 13.44 -8.36 0.72
CA THR A 20 14.12 -8.21 2.02
C THR A 20 13.20 -8.34 3.23
N HIS A 21 11.89 -8.28 3.02
CA HIS A 21 10.87 -8.12 4.05
C HIS A 21 11.11 -6.94 5.00
N ARG A 22 11.92 -5.95 4.62
CA ARG A 22 12.19 -4.76 5.45
C ARG A 22 11.25 -3.63 5.10
N TYR A 23 10.47 -3.21 6.09
CA TYR A 23 9.50 -2.12 5.95
C TYR A 23 10.10 -0.83 6.49
N SER A 24 10.49 0.09 5.60
CA SER A 24 10.92 1.43 5.99
C SER A 24 9.70 2.32 6.24
N MET A 25 9.44 2.64 7.51
CA MET A 25 8.30 3.46 7.94
C MET A 25 8.22 4.77 7.15
N SER A 26 9.27 5.58 7.18
CA SER A 26 9.29 6.89 6.52
C SER A 26 9.11 6.78 5.01
N ARG A 27 9.75 5.80 4.37
CA ARG A 27 9.66 5.62 2.91
C ARG A 27 8.27 5.19 2.47
N ILE A 28 7.65 4.27 3.19
CA ILE A 28 6.29 3.78 2.90
C ILE A 28 5.28 4.93 3.02
N TYR A 29 5.34 5.69 4.12
CA TYR A 29 4.40 6.76 4.38
C TYR A 29 4.58 7.96 3.47
N ASN A 30 5.82 8.38 3.19
CA ASN A 30 6.07 9.47 2.25
C ASN A 30 5.54 9.13 0.85
N LEU A 31 5.81 7.93 0.36
CA LEU A 31 5.31 7.51 -0.96
C LEU A 31 3.79 7.39 -0.99
N ALA A 32 3.17 6.82 0.05
CA ALA A 32 1.73 6.70 0.09
C ALA A 32 1.03 8.07 0.17
N ASN A 33 1.55 8.99 0.99
CA ASN A 33 1.05 10.36 1.07
C ASN A 33 1.13 11.07 -0.29
N ASN A 34 2.27 10.93 -0.99
CA ASN A 34 2.42 11.52 -2.33
C ASN A 34 1.50 10.87 -3.38
N VAL A 35 1.27 9.55 -3.28
CA VAL A 35 0.40 8.79 -4.19
C VAL A 35 -1.08 9.13 -3.99
N PHE A 36 -1.53 9.23 -2.75
CA PHE A 36 -2.94 9.43 -2.42
C PHE A 36 -3.31 10.89 -2.15
N GLY A 37 -2.34 11.81 -2.15
CA GLY A 37 -2.57 13.22 -1.82
C GLY A 37 -2.90 13.41 -0.33
N GLU A 38 -2.40 12.53 0.53
CA GLU A 38 -2.66 12.51 1.96
C GLU A 38 -1.48 13.10 2.74
N SER A 39 -1.71 13.40 4.01
CA SER A 39 -0.69 13.84 4.97
C SER A 39 -0.72 12.99 6.24
N GLU A 40 -0.88 11.67 6.08
CA GLU A 40 -0.93 10.72 7.20
C GLU A 40 0.41 10.71 7.95
N SER A 41 0.35 10.79 9.28
CA SER A 41 1.55 10.70 10.12
C SER A 41 2.10 9.26 10.13
N PRO A 42 3.42 9.05 9.97
CA PRO A 42 3.98 7.71 9.94
C PRO A 42 3.69 6.90 11.19
N GLN A 43 3.24 5.67 11.01
CA GLN A 43 2.98 4.73 12.10
C GLN A 43 4.01 3.60 12.08
N SER A 44 4.54 3.26 13.26
CA SER A 44 5.54 2.19 13.42
C SER A 44 4.95 0.78 13.50
N CYS A 45 3.62 0.66 13.58
CA CYS A 45 2.95 -0.63 13.63
C CYS A 45 3.20 -1.44 12.35
N ALA A 46 3.73 -2.66 12.51
CA ALA A 46 4.00 -3.57 11.39
C ALA A 46 2.75 -3.83 10.53
N SER A 47 1.59 -4.01 11.17
CA SER A 47 0.30 -4.19 10.47
C SER A 47 -0.08 -2.95 9.64
N CYS A 48 0.23 -1.75 10.11
CA CYS A 48 -0.04 -0.49 9.41
C CYS A 48 0.87 -0.35 8.19
N LEU A 49 2.16 -0.66 8.35
CA LEU A 49 3.13 -0.69 7.25
C LEU A 49 2.72 -1.69 6.17
N ILE A 50 2.36 -2.91 6.55
CA ILE A 50 1.87 -3.95 5.62
C ILE A 50 0.60 -3.48 4.90
N ARG A 51 -0.33 -2.85 5.62
CA ARG A 51 -1.56 -2.32 5.02
C ARG A 51 -1.25 -1.25 3.97
N LYS A 52 -0.40 -0.29 4.32
CA LYS A 52 -0.02 0.81 3.42
C LYS A 52 0.73 0.31 2.18
N VAL A 53 1.59 -0.70 2.34
CA VAL A 53 2.25 -1.41 1.22
C VAL A 53 1.23 -2.10 0.31
N ARG A 54 0.16 -2.71 0.84
CA ARG A 54 -0.91 -3.30 0.02
C ARG A 54 -1.70 -2.26 -0.76
N GLU A 55 -1.93 -1.09 -0.16
CA GLU A 55 -2.57 0.05 -0.83
C GLU A 55 -1.71 0.52 -2.01
N LEU A 56 -0.40 0.71 -1.80
CA LEU A 56 0.56 1.04 -2.85
C LEU A 56 0.61 0.00 -3.98
N ARG A 57 0.62 -1.30 -3.63
CA ARG A 57 0.60 -2.40 -4.61
C ARG A 57 -0.67 -2.39 -5.45
N SER A 58 -1.81 -2.10 -4.82
CA SER A 58 -3.09 -1.99 -5.52
C SER A 58 -3.13 -0.76 -6.44
N TRP A 59 -2.55 0.35 -6.01
CA TRP A 59 -2.43 1.56 -6.83
C TRP A 59 -1.53 1.35 -8.05
N LEU A 60 -0.38 0.69 -7.88
CA LEU A 60 0.53 0.36 -8.97
C LEU A 60 -0.13 -0.60 -9.97
N ALA A 61 -0.78 -1.65 -9.45
CA ALA A 61 -1.48 -2.62 -10.28
C ALA A 61 -2.57 -1.95 -11.14
N LYS A 62 -3.35 -0.98 -10.61
CA LYS A 62 -4.36 -0.26 -11.38
C LYS A 62 -3.80 0.51 -12.58
N GLN A 63 -2.57 0.99 -12.50
CA GLN A 63 -1.91 1.66 -13.63
C GLN A 63 -1.41 0.69 -14.69
N GLU A 64 -1.09 -0.54 -14.29
CA GLU A 64 -0.70 -1.61 -15.22
C GLU A 64 -1.93 -2.29 -15.83
N ASN A 65 -3.02 -2.39 -15.06
CA ASN A 65 -4.28 -3.02 -15.44
C ASN A 65 -5.17 -2.20 -16.40
N VAL A 66 -4.70 -1.03 -16.87
CA VAL A 66 -5.27 -0.42 -18.09
C VAL A 66 -4.96 -1.32 -19.32
N VAL A 67 -4.07 -2.32 -19.18
CA VAL A 67 -3.76 -3.29 -20.24
C VAL A 67 -4.33 -4.69 -20.00
N GLU A 68 -4.57 -5.20 -18.78
CA GLU A 68 -5.17 -6.54 -18.66
C GLU A 68 -5.79 -6.87 -17.29
N THR A 69 -7.12 -7.02 -17.33
CA THR A 69 -8.10 -7.58 -16.39
C THR A 69 -7.63 -8.44 -15.20
N GLU A 70 -8.29 -8.18 -14.07
CA GLU A 70 -8.67 -9.10 -12.98
C GLU A 70 -7.59 -10.03 -12.39
N LYS A 71 -7.21 -9.74 -11.13
CA LYS A 71 -7.40 -10.64 -9.96
C LYS A 71 -6.72 -10.05 -8.73
N VAL A 72 -7.50 -9.47 -7.81
CA VAL A 72 -7.09 -9.43 -6.39
C VAL A 72 -8.29 -9.88 -5.55
N PRO A 73 -8.19 -10.97 -4.78
CA PRO A 73 -9.29 -11.45 -3.96
C PRO A 73 -9.51 -10.50 -2.79
N GLN A 74 -10.64 -9.80 -2.80
CA GLN A 74 -11.18 -9.11 -1.64
C GLN A 74 -11.47 -10.16 -0.55
N LYS A 75 -10.62 -10.23 0.49
CA LYS A 75 -11.00 -10.97 1.70
C LYS A 75 -12.09 -10.19 2.44
N LYS A 76 -13.32 -10.67 2.29
CA LYS A 76 -14.51 -10.27 3.05
C LYS A 76 -14.35 -10.56 4.56
N LYS A 77 -14.64 -9.52 5.35
CA LYS A 77 -15.36 -9.45 6.66
C LYS A 77 -14.92 -10.30 7.86
N ARG A 78 -14.93 -9.64 9.04
CA ARG A 78 -15.81 -10.05 10.17
C ARG A 78 -16.44 -8.83 10.86
N LYS A 79 -17.79 -8.79 10.87
CA LYS A 79 -18.60 -8.02 11.83
C LYS A 79 -18.30 -8.57 13.23
N LYS A 80 -17.95 -7.73 14.20
CA LYS A 80 -17.99 -8.11 15.62
C LYS A 80 -19.43 -7.89 16.11
N LYS A 81 -20.12 -8.97 16.48
CA LYS A 81 -21.43 -8.95 17.16
C LYS A 81 -21.25 -8.44 18.59
N GLU A 82 -22.29 -7.74 19.07
CA GLU A 82 -22.50 -7.27 20.44
C GLU A 82 -22.22 -8.32 21.52
N GLY A 83 -21.72 -7.84 22.67
CA GLY A 83 -21.69 -8.57 23.93
C GLY A 83 -22.26 -7.65 25.00
N ASN A 84 -23.51 -7.91 25.35
CA ASN A 84 -24.29 -7.30 26.42
C ASN A 84 -23.85 -7.91 27.76
N ILE A 85 -23.61 -7.10 28.79
CA ILE A 85 -23.69 -7.48 30.21
C ILE A 85 -24.46 -6.37 30.92
#